data_AF-A0A212C9G5-F1
#
_entry.id   AF-A0A212C9G5-F1
#
_cell.length_a   1.000
_cell.length_b   1.000
_cell.length_c   1.000
_cell.angle_alpha   90.00
_cell.angle_beta   90.00
_cell.angle_gamma   90.00
#
_symmetry.space_group_name_H-M   'P 1'
#
loop_
_entity.id
_entity.type
_entity.pdbx_description
1 polymer ?
#
loop_
_entity_poly.entity_id
_entity_poly.type
_entity_poly.pdbx_seq_one_letter_code
_entity_poly.pdbx_strand_id
1 'polypeptide(L)'
;RTVPPQVHDRLDRYCCGFEPEPSDPCVEERLREKCRNPGELRLVHILVRSSDPTRLVYIDNAGHLQHPEHKLNFRLLEGIDGFPESVMKVLESGCLQNMLLKSLQTDPVFWESQGGRQGLQQALQTLERRAQVLLHHIRTHNLTVFPD
;
A
#
# COMPACT_ATOMS: atom_id res chain seq x y z
N ARG A 1 9.62 15.29 -18.62
CA ARG A 1 8.47 15.95 -17.93
C ARG A 1 7.37 14.90 -17.87
N THR A 2 7.01 14.28 -16.76
CA THR A 2 7.27 14.46 -15.33
C THR A 2 6.97 13.07 -14.79
N VAL A 3 7.95 12.36 -14.23
CA VAL A 3 7.68 11.13 -13.48
C VAL A 3 7.11 11.63 -12.15
N PRO A 4 5.86 11.35 -11.77
CA PRO A 4 5.42 11.68 -10.44
C PRO A 4 6.24 10.80 -9.48
N PRO A 5 7.01 11.40 -8.54
CA PRO A 5 7.57 10.64 -7.44
C PRO A 5 6.44 9.96 -6.67
N GLN A 6 6.75 8.86 -5.99
CA GLN A 6 5.74 8.12 -5.25
C GLN A 6 5.02 9.06 -4.28
N VAL A 7 3.70 8.93 -4.13
CA VAL A 7 3.00 9.56 -3.00
C VAL A 7 3.36 8.75 -1.75
N HIS A 8 4.56 9.00 -1.22
CA HIS A 8 4.98 8.49 0.09
C HIS A 8 4.08 8.97 1.21
N ASP A 9 3.34 10.05 0.95
CA ASP A 9 2.37 10.58 1.89
C ASP A 9 1.22 9.60 2.19
N ARG A 10 1.00 8.54 1.41
CA ARG A 10 -0.21 7.68 1.47
C ARG A 10 -0.65 7.22 2.87
N LEU A 11 0.29 7.02 3.80
CA LEU A 11 -0.02 6.82 5.22
C LEU A 11 0.85 7.70 6.12
N ASP A 12 2.09 8.01 5.68
CA ASP A 12 3.03 8.81 6.43
C ASP A 12 3.84 9.74 5.51
N ARG A 13 3.44 11.01 5.43
CA ARG A 13 4.14 12.11 4.73
C ARG A 13 5.62 12.23 5.09
N TYR A 14 6.02 11.71 6.24
CA TYR A 14 7.39 11.79 6.72
C TYR A 14 8.27 10.62 6.25
N CYS A 15 7.71 9.65 5.50
CA CYS A 15 8.38 8.43 5.05
C CYS A 15 8.96 7.58 6.21
N CYS A 16 8.38 7.64 7.41
CA CYS A 16 8.99 6.94 8.54
C CYS A 16 8.82 5.43 8.39
N GLY A 17 9.93 4.71 8.57
CA GLY A 17 9.98 3.26 8.35
C GLY A 17 10.21 2.86 6.89
N PHE A 18 10.08 3.77 5.93
CA PHE A 18 10.37 3.47 4.54
C PHE A 18 11.83 3.77 4.17
N GLU A 19 12.30 3.15 3.09
CA GLU A 19 13.57 3.46 2.41
C GLU A 19 13.29 4.30 1.15
N PRO A 20 13.06 5.62 1.30
CA PRO A 20 12.80 6.52 0.19
C PRO A 20 14.04 6.72 -0.66
N GLU A 21 13.82 6.97 -1.93
CA GLU A 21 14.79 7.50 -2.87
C GLU A 21 15.13 8.97 -2.53
N PRO A 22 16.31 9.47 -2.92
CA PRO A 22 16.70 10.87 -2.67
C PRO A 22 15.75 11.91 -3.26
N SER A 23 15.04 11.57 -4.33
CA SER A 23 14.07 12.43 -5.03
C SER A 23 12.68 12.45 -4.39
N ASP A 24 12.47 11.69 -3.32
CA ASP A 24 11.14 11.62 -2.70
C ASP A 24 10.87 12.90 -1.89
N PRO A 25 9.65 13.46 -1.95
CA PRO A 25 9.33 14.73 -1.30
C PRO A 25 9.69 14.78 0.19
N CYS A 26 9.49 13.69 0.92
CA CYS A 26 9.82 13.62 2.35
C CYS A 26 11.34 13.75 2.64
N VAL A 27 12.19 13.44 1.65
CA VAL A 27 13.65 13.59 1.72
C VAL A 27 14.05 14.99 1.28
N GLU A 28 13.57 15.44 0.11
CA GLU A 28 13.87 16.76 -0.42
C GLU A 28 13.43 17.89 0.54
N GLU A 29 12.26 17.74 1.14
CA GLU A 29 11.68 18.70 2.09
C GLU A 29 12.12 18.45 3.54
N ARG A 30 13.02 17.48 3.80
CA ARG A 30 13.55 17.11 5.13
C ARG A 30 12.48 16.71 6.16
N LEU A 31 11.30 16.29 5.69
CA LEU A 31 10.19 15.87 6.55
C LEU A 31 10.54 14.63 7.39
N ARG A 32 11.44 13.77 6.91
CA ARG A 32 11.92 12.59 7.64
C ARG A 32 12.56 12.90 9.00
N GLU A 33 13.03 14.12 9.23
CA GLU A 33 13.57 14.52 10.54
C GLU A 33 12.54 14.38 11.67
N LYS A 34 11.26 14.53 11.35
CA LYS A 34 10.12 14.39 12.28
C LYS A 34 9.84 12.95 12.71
N CYS A 35 10.40 11.96 12.02
CA CYS A 35 10.28 10.54 12.37
C CYS A 35 10.79 10.20 13.77
N ARG A 36 11.61 11.08 14.37
CA ARG A 36 12.13 10.91 15.73
C ARG A 36 11.09 11.16 16.81
N ASN A 37 10.01 11.87 16.50
CA ASN A 37 8.96 12.23 17.46
C ASN A 37 7.60 11.69 16.99
N PRO A 38 7.10 10.59 17.58
CA PRO A 38 5.79 10.03 17.24
C PRO A 38 4.63 11.02 17.34
N GLY A 39 4.71 12.02 18.23
CA GLY A 39 3.67 13.04 18.41
C GLY A 39 3.52 14.02 17.23
N GLU A 40 4.52 14.09 16.35
CA GLU A 40 4.49 14.92 15.14
C GLU A 40 3.96 14.15 13.91
N LEU A 41 3.84 12.83 14.04
CA LEU A 41 3.35 11.96 12.97
C LEU A 41 1.84 12.10 12.83
N ARG A 42 1.38 12.24 11.58
CA ARG A 42 -0.03 12.45 11.25
C ARG A 42 -0.36 11.56 10.05
N LEU A 43 -1.41 10.74 10.19
CA LEU A 43 -1.95 9.91 9.10
C LEU A 43 -2.85 10.76 8.18
N VAL A 44 -2.27 11.74 7.49
CA VAL A 44 -3.02 12.81 6.80
C VAL A 44 -3.83 12.32 5.58
N HIS A 45 -3.59 11.10 5.10
CA HIS A 45 -4.32 10.48 3.98
C HIS A 45 -5.31 9.39 4.40
N ILE A 46 -5.54 9.25 5.71
CA ILE A 46 -6.64 8.47 6.26
C ILE A 46 -7.66 9.43 6.86
N LEU A 47 -8.81 9.54 6.21
CA LEU A 47 -9.91 10.35 6.73
C LEU A 47 -10.83 9.47 7.57
N VAL A 48 -11.17 9.95 8.75
CA VAL A 48 -12.20 9.36 9.62
C VAL A 48 -13.49 10.12 9.39
N ARG A 49 -14.57 9.42 9.05
CA ARG A 49 -15.88 10.05 8.91
C ARG A 49 -16.52 10.22 10.28
N SER A 50 -16.91 11.44 10.63
CA SER A 50 -17.57 11.71 11.92
C SER A 50 -18.87 10.91 12.13
N SER A 51 -19.56 10.56 11.03
CA SER A 51 -20.79 9.76 11.06
C SER A 51 -20.56 8.27 11.31
N ASP A 52 -19.36 7.77 11.01
CA ASP A 52 -18.98 6.36 11.17
C ASP A 52 -17.46 6.27 11.33
N PRO A 53 -16.95 6.38 12.57
CA PRO A 53 -15.52 6.37 12.83
C PRO A 53 -14.87 5.00 12.59
N THR A 54 -15.67 3.94 12.37
CA THR A 54 -15.16 2.60 12.06
C THR A 54 -14.75 2.46 10.59
N ARG A 55 -15.21 3.39 9.73
CA ARG A 55 -14.86 3.41 8.30
C ARG A 55 -13.82 4.47 7.99
N LEU A 56 -12.61 3.96 7.74
CA LEU A 56 -11.49 4.75 7.25
C LEU A 56 -11.60 4.96 5.73
N VAL A 57 -11.33 6.18 5.28
CA VAL A 57 -11.25 6.52 3.85
C VAL A 57 -9.82 6.85 3.49
N TYR A 58 -9.25 6.07 2.58
CA TYR A 58 -7.90 6.28 2.07
C TYR A 58 -7.94 7.19 0.84
N ILE A 59 -7.29 8.35 0.93
CA ILE A 59 -7.19 9.32 -0.16
C ILE A 59 -5.78 9.33 -0.76
N ASP A 60 -5.63 9.93 -1.94
CA ASP A 60 -4.36 10.10 -2.65
C ASP A 60 -3.59 8.77 -2.86
N ASN A 61 -4.31 7.75 -3.36
CA ASN A 61 -3.78 6.39 -3.58
C ASN A 61 -2.87 6.24 -4.81
N ALA A 62 -2.28 7.32 -5.32
CA ALA A 62 -1.35 7.27 -6.46
C ALA A 62 -0.04 6.58 -6.02
N GLY A 63 0.00 5.25 -6.17
CA GLY A 63 1.11 4.41 -5.73
C GLY A 63 2.08 4.05 -6.84
N HIS A 64 3.34 3.83 -6.50
CA HIS A 64 4.34 3.28 -7.42
C HIS A 64 4.31 1.74 -7.37
N LEU A 65 3.64 1.14 -8.36
CA LEU A 65 3.36 -0.30 -8.39
C LEU A 65 4.61 -1.17 -8.64
N GLN A 66 5.74 -0.57 -9.01
CA GLN A 66 6.95 -1.29 -9.39
C GLN A 66 7.98 -1.42 -8.25
N HIS A 67 7.75 -0.85 -7.06
CA HIS A 67 8.70 -1.06 -5.97
C HIS A 67 8.87 -2.54 -5.66
N PRO A 68 10.09 -2.99 -5.39
CA PRO A 68 10.32 -4.39 -5.07
C PRO A 68 9.67 -4.76 -3.72
N GLU A 69 9.42 -6.04 -3.54
CA GLU A 69 8.82 -6.65 -2.37
C GLU A 69 9.68 -6.50 -1.11
N HIS A 70 11.01 -6.43 -1.23
CA HIS A 70 11.91 -6.26 -0.08
C HIS A 70 11.81 -4.88 0.58
N LYS A 71 11.23 -3.89 -0.10
CA LYS A 71 10.97 -2.55 0.44
C LYS A 71 9.64 -2.45 1.22
N LEU A 72 8.94 -3.58 1.43
CA LEU A 72 7.75 -3.60 2.29
C LEU A 72 8.13 -3.27 3.74
N ASN A 73 7.32 -2.44 4.39
CA ASN A 73 7.47 -2.10 5.80
C ASN A 73 6.16 -2.43 6.54
N PHE A 74 6.27 -3.17 7.64
CA PHE A 74 5.14 -3.65 8.45
C PHE A 74 4.82 -2.80 9.67
N ARG A 75 5.45 -1.63 9.83
CA ARG A 75 5.23 -0.73 10.97
C ARG A 75 3.76 -0.34 11.13
N LEU A 76 3.03 -0.21 10.02
CA LEU A 76 1.59 0.08 10.04
C LEU A 76 0.74 -1.07 10.59
N LEU A 77 1.29 -2.28 10.67
CA LEU A 77 0.65 -3.43 11.30
C LEU A 77 0.99 -3.53 12.80
N GLU A 78 1.89 -2.68 13.32
CA GLU A 78 2.18 -2.66 14.75
C GLU A 78 0.92 -2.26 15.53
N GLY A 79 0.49 -3.13 16.45
CA GLY A 79 -0.75 -2.96 17.22
C GLY A 79 -2.02 -3.40 16.49
N ILE A 80 -1.91 -3.99 15.29
CA ILE A 80 -3.03 -4.69 14.65
C ILE A 80 -3.00 -6.16 15.04
N ASP A 81 -4.06 -6.62 15.71
CA ASP A 81 -4.12 -7.98 16.26
C ASP A 81 -4.78 -9.00 15.33
N GLY A 82 -5.38 -8.57 14.21
CA GLY A 82 -6.01 -9.48 13.27
C GLY A 82 -6.54 -8.87 11.98
N PHE A 83 -6.99 -9.76 11.08
CA PHE A 83 -7.53 -9.44 9.75
C PHE A 83 -8.88 -10.10 9.49
N PRO A 84 -9.77 -9.48 8.69
CA PRO A 84 -11.03 -10.09 8.28
C PRO A 84 -10.81 -11.35 7.43
N GLU A 85 -11.70 -12.34 7.58
CA GLU A 85 -11.64 -13.59 6.84
C GLU A 85 -11.71 -13.38 5.32
N SER A 86 -12.50 -12.43 4.84
CA SER A 86 -12.57 -12.10 3.41
C SER A 86 -11.22 -11.65 2.83
N VAL A 87 -10.45 -10.87 3.59
CA VAL A 87 -9.12 -10.40 3.18
C VAL A 87 -8.14 -11.56 3.14
N MET A 88 -8.19 -12.44 4.16
CA MET A 88 -7.34 -13.63 4.20
C MET A 88 -7.61 -14.56 3.03
N LYS A 89 -8.88 -14.79 2.67
CA LYS A 89 -9.25 -15.59 1.49
C LYS A 89 -8.65 -15.03 0.19
N VAL A 90 -8.60 -13.72 0.02
CA VAL A 90 -7.96 -13.10 -1.15
C VAL A 90 -6.45 -13.36 -1.15
N LEU A 91 -5.77 -13.12 -0.03
CA LEU A 91 -4.31 -13.33 0.08
C LEU A 91 -3.92 -14.80 -0.16
N GLU A 92 -4.71 -15.73 0.37
CA GLU A 92 -4.44 -17.16 0.26
C GLU A 92 -4.80 -17.74 -1.12
N SER A 93 -5.67 -17.08 -1.88
CA SER A 93 -6.13 -17.56 -3.18
C SER A 93 -5.05 -17.62 -4.26
N GLY A 94 -3.96 -16.84 -4.12
CA GLY A 94 -2.97 -16.65 -5.18
C GLY A 94 -3.53 -16.03 -6.47
N CYS A 95 -4.72 -15.41 -6.39
CA CYS A 95 -5.46 -14.89 -7.53
C CYS A 95 -5.42 -13.35 -7.65
N LEU A 96 -4.67 -12.65 -6.79
CA LEU A 96 -4.68 -11.19 -6.71
C LEU A 96 -4.33 -10.55 -8.07
N GLN A 97 -3.29 -11.05 -8.74
CA GLN A 97 -2.91 -10.61 -10.09
C GLN A 97 -4.08 -10.73 -11.07
N ASN A 98 -4.78 -11.87 -11.10
CA ASN A 98 -5.88 -12.11 -12.04
C ASN A 98 -7.11 -11.28 -11.71
N MET A 99 -7.41 -11.08 -10.43
CA MET A 99 -8.51 -10.23 -9.96
C MET A 99 -8.27 -8.77 -10.36
N LEU A 100 -7.07 -8.25 -10.10
CA LEU A 100 -6.67 -6.90 -10.49
C LEU A 100 -6.69 -6.72 -12.00
N LEU A 101 -6.17 -7.68 -12.77
CA LEU A 101 -6.18 -7.61 -14.23
C LEU A 101 -7.60 -7.45 -14.79
N LYS A 102 -8.54 -8.27 -14.31
CA LYS A 102 -9.96 -8.20 -14.70
C LYS A 102 -10.59 -6.86 -14.32
N SER A 103 -10.28 -6.35 -13.13
CA SER A 103 -10.82 -5.08 -12.67
C SER A 103 -10.25 -3.89 -13.43
N LEU A 104 -8.94 -3.85 -13.69
CA LEU A 104 -8.28 -2.71 -14.33
C LEU A 104 -8.63 -2.60 -15.83
N GLN A 105 -8.98 -3.71 -16.48
CA GLN A 105 -9.41 -3.73 -17.87
C GLN A 105 -10.74 -2.99 -18.09
N THR A 106 -11.55 -2.78 -17.05
CA THR A 106 -12.84 -2.08 -17.19
C THR A 106 -12.71 -0.57 -17.35
N ASP A 107 -11.54 0.01 -17.03
CA ASP A 107 -11.20 1.40 -17.29
C ASP A 107 -10.34 1.49 -18.56
N PRO A 108 -10.92 1.85 -19.73
CA PRO A 108 -10.17 1.90 -20.98
C PRO A 108 -9.09 2.98 -20.98
N VAL A 109 -9.32 4.12 -20.31
CA VAL A 109 -8.35 5.23 -20.27
C VAL A 109 -7.12 4.80 -19.50
N PHE A 110 -7.31 4.20 -18.31
CA PHE A 110 -6.21 3.64 -17.55
C PHE A 110 -5.54 2.51 -18.32
N TRP A 111 -6.31 1.52 -18.78
CA TRP A 111 -5.79 0.32 -19.44
C TRP A 111 -4.88 0.64 -20.63
N GLU A 112 -5.33 1.52 -21.53
CA GLU A 112 -4.55 1.93 -22.70
C GLU A 112 -3.31 2.74 -22.30
N SER A 113 -3.43 3.65 -21.33
CA SER A 113 -2.29 4.45 -20.83
C SER A 113 -1.17 3.59 -20.24
N GLN A 114 -1.50 2.41 -19.71
CA GLN A 114 -0.54 1.47 -19.14
C GLN A 114 0.00 0.46 -20.17
N GLY A 115 -0.35 0.55 -21.46
CA GLY A 115 0.04 -0.45 -22.45
C GLY A 115 -0.68 -1.80 -22.29
N GLY A 116 -1.87 -1.77 -21.71
CA GLY A 116 -2.72 -2.92 -21.46
C GLY A 116 -2.07 -3.99 -20.59
N ARG A 117 -2.35 -5.26 -20.89
CA ARG A 117 -1.86 -6.41 -20.12
C ARG A 117 -0.34 -6.46 -20.02
N GLN A 118 0.37 -6.14 -21.11
CA GLN A 118 1.83 -6.24 -21.15
C GLN A 118 2.48 -5.18 -20.25
N GLY A 119 2.06 -3.91 -20.33
CA GLY A 119 2.67 -2.88 -19.49
C GLY A 119 2.27 -2.97 -18.01
N LEU A 120 1.17 -3.64 -17.67
CA LEU A 120 0.82 -3.96 -16.28
C LEU A 120 1.48 -5.22 -15.72
N GLN A 121 2.08 -6.07 -16.56
CA GLN A 121 2.50 -7.42 -16.17
C GLN A 121 3.46 -7.40 -14.97
N GLN A 122 4.50 -6.57 -15.01
CA GLN A 122 5.49 -6.50 -13.94
C GLN A 122 4.88 -6.00 -12.64
N ALA A 123 4.09 -4.92 -12.69
CA ALA A 123 3.41 -4.35 -11.52
C ALA A 123 2.49 -5.38 -10.84
N LEU A 124 1.70 -6.12 -11.62
CA LEU A 124 0.79 -7.13 -11.08
C LEU A 124 1.55 -8.33 -10.46
N GLN A 125 2.64 -8.77 -11.07
CA GLN A 125 3.50 -9.82 -10.49
C GLN A 125 4.14 -9.35 -9.18
N THR A 126 4.60 -8.11 -9.12
CA THR A 126 5.14 -7.49 -7.90
C THR A 126 4.10 -7.42 -6.80
N LEU A 127 2.86 -7.03 -7.10
CA LEU A 127 1.76 -7.00 -6.13
C LEU A 127 1.41 -8.39 -5.60
N GLU A 128 1.38 -9.41 -6.46
CA GLU A 128 1.18 -10.80 -6.04
C GLU A 128 2.27 -11.26 -5.06
N ARG A 129 3.55 -11.02 -5.38
CA ARG A 129 4.66 -11.35 -4.46
C ARG A 129 4.56 -10.62 -3.13
N ARG A 130 4.17 -9.35 -3.15
CA ARG A 130 3.95 -8.55 -1.94
C ARG A 130 2.83 -9.12 -1.07
N ALA A 131 1.74 -9.59 -1.69
CA ALA A 131 0.67 -10.27 -0.98
C ALA A 131 1.17 -11.56 -0.30
N GLN A 132 2.04 -12.33 -0.95
CA GLN A 132 2.67 -13.51 -0.35
C GLN A 132 3.58 -13.16 0.83
N VAL A 133 4.36 -12.08 0.74
CA VAL A 133 5.21 -11.58 1.83
C VAL A 133 4.36 -11.12 3.03
N LEU A 134 3.25 -10.43 2.78
CA LEU A 134 2.28 -10.06 3.81
C LEU A 134 1.63 -11.30 4.47
N LEU A 135 1.17 -12.26 3.66
CA LEU A 135 0.57 -13.50 4.17
C LEU A 135 1.57 -14.28 5.04
N HIS A 136 2.83 -14.36 4.62
CA HIS A 136 3.89 -14.96 5.42
C HIS A 136 4.09 -14.21 6.74
N HIS A 137 4.14 -12.88 6.72
CA HIS A 137 4.25 -12.07 7.93
C HIS A 137 3.10 -12.33 8.91
N ILE A 138 1.85 -12.32 8.44
CA ILE A 138 0.64 -12.59 9.22
C ILE A 138 0.74 -13.95 9.92
N ARG A 139 1.12 -15.00 9.19
CA ARG A 139 1.26 -16.37 9.72
C ARG A 139 2.40 -16.47 10.74
N THR A 140 3.52 -15.81 10.48
CA THR A 140 4.71 -15.90 11.35
C THR A 140 4.52 -15.16 12.67
N HIS A 141 3.68 -14.12 12.68
CA HIS A 141 3.38 -13.32 13.86
C HIS A 141 2.07 -13.74 14.56
N ASN A 142 1.43 -14.83 14.11
CA ASN A 142 0.18 -15.36 14.66
C ASN A 142 -0.93 -14.31 14.79
N LEU A 143 -1.06 -13.42 13.80
CA LEU A 143 -2.14 -12.43 13.78
C LEU A 143 -3.47 -13.15 13.56
N THR A 144 -4.51 -12.73 14.29
CA THR A 144 -5.80 -13.43 14.32
C THR A 144 -6.60 -13.22 13.03
N VAL A 145 -7.48 -14.17 12.72
CA VAL A 145 -8.45 -14.03 11.63
C VAL A 145 -9.83 -14.00 12.25
N PHE A 146 -10.62 -12.98 11.92
CA PHE A 146 -11.97 -12.80 12.45
C PHE A 146 -13.04 -12.78 11.35
N PRO A 147 -14.28 -13.23 11.63
CA PRO A 147 -15.38 -13.18 10.66
C PRO A 147 -15.72 -11.75 10.23
N ASP A 148 -16.16 -11.57 8.99
CA ASP A 148 -16.57 -10.27 8.44
C ASP A 148 -17.79 -9.64 9.16
#